data_AF-A0A529QT15-F1
#
_entry.id   AF-A0A529QT15-F1
#
_cell.length_a   1.000
_cell.length_b   1.000
_cell.length_c   1.000
_cell.angle_alpha   90.00
_cell.angle_beta   90.00
_cell.angle_gamma   90.00
#
_symmetry.space_group_name_H-M   'P 1'
#
loop_
_entity.id
_entity.type
_entity.pdbx_description
1 polymer ?
#
loop_
_entity_poly.entity_id
_entity_poly.type
_entity_poly.pdbx_seq_one_letter_code
_entity_poly.pdbx_strand_id
1 'polypeptide(L)'
;PEGRDDARHAVTHFSVVERFGEGQQAFATASLVECRLETGRTHQIRVHMAHIGHPVVGDPDYGQAFRTKANRLPEPLKTKVKAFPRQALHAWLLEFEHPTTHLTMRFEAPIPGDMEELVGDFRKL
;
A
#
# COMPACT_ATOMS: atom_id res chain seq x y z
N PRO A 1 9.64 -5.70 -18.71
CA PRO A 1 10.00 -5.94 -20.13
C PRO A 1 9.57 -4.75 -20.99
N GLU A 2 10.54 -3.99 -21.50
CA GLU A 2 10.34 -2.86 -22.42
C GLU A 2 9.85 -3.36 -23.79
N GLY A 3 8.95 -2.62 -24.44
CA GLY A 3 8.59 -2.86 -25.85
C GLY A 3 7.22 -3.47 -26.14
N ARG A 4 6.20 -3.31 -25.28
CA ARG A 4 4.82 -3.46 -25.73
C ARG A 4 4.21 -2.11 -26.08
N ASP A 5 3.66 -1.98 -27.28
CA ASP A 5 3.00 -0.76 -27.79
C ASP A 5 1.78 -0.31 -26.95
N ASP A 6 1.28 -1.15 -26.05
CA ASP A 6 0.15 -0.88 -25.14
C ASP A 6 0.57 -0.44 -23.72
N ALA A 7 1.88 -0.46 -23.41
CA ALA A 7 2.40 -0.11 -22.09
C ALA A 7 2.41 1.42 -21.91
N ARG A 8 1.47 1.94 -21.13
CA ARG A 8 1.42 3.36 -20.79
C ARG A 8 2.43 3.68 -19.69
N HIS A 9 3.20 4.74 -19.88
CA HIS A 9 4.09 5.29 -18.86
C HIS A 9 3.35 5.51 -17.53
N ALA A 10 3.93 4.96 -16.46
CA ALA A 10 3.38 4.98 -15.11
C ALA A 10 4.50 5.16 -14.08
N VAL A 11 4.40 6.18 -13.23
CA VAL A 11 5.41 6.51 -12.22
C VAL A 11 4.76 6.68 -10.85
N THR A 12 5.25 5.90 -9.89
CA THR A 12 4.90 5.96 -8.47
C THR A 12 6.17 6.12 -7.66
N HIS A 13 6.26 7.20 -6.91
CA HIS A 13 7.29 7.42 -5.92
C HIS A 13 6.81 6.83 -4.59
N PHE A 14 7.67 6.14 -3.84
CA PHE A 14 7.29 5.59 -2.54
C PHE A 14 8.39 5.74 -1.51
N SER A 15 7.99 5.93 -0.26
CA SER A 15 8.86 6.03 0.91
C SER A 15 8.34 5.10 2.01
N VAL A 16 9.24 4.39 2.67
CA VAL A 16 8.88 3.54 3.82
C VAL A 16 8.71 4.44 5.03
N VAL A 17 7.50 4.46 5.60
CA VAL A 17 7.17 5.21 6.81
C VAL A 17 7.51 4.37 8.05
N GLU A 18 7.21 3.08 8.02
CA GLU A 18 7.41 2.17 9.14
C GLU A 18 7.66 0.74 8.66
N ARG A 19 8.53 0.00 9.33
CA ARG A 19 8.79 -1.43 9.09
C ARG A 19 8.36 -2.24 10.30
N PHE A 20 7.69 -3.36 10.06
CA PHE A 20 7.15 -4.23 11.11
C PHE A 20 7.90 -5.57 11.14
N GLY A 21 8.27 -6.06 12.33
CA GLY A 21 8.88 -7.38 12.52
C GLY A 21 10.35 -7.51 12.08
N GLU A 22 11.08 -6.41 11.88
CA GLU A 22 12.50 -6.40 11.44
C GLU A 22 13.45 -7.08 12.46
N GLY A 23 13.04 -7.22 13.72
CA GLY A 23 13.81 -7.92 14.77
C GLY A 23 13.56 -9.43 14.89
N GLN A 24 12.56 -9.97 14.18
CA GLN A 24 12.16 -11.39 14.28
C GLN A 24 12.66 -12.23 13.10
N GLN A 25 13.02 -11.58 12.00
CA GLN A 25 13.44 -12.22 10.76
C GLN A 25 14.53 -11.39 10.09
N ALA A 26 15.24 -11.96 9.11
CA ALA A 26 16.24 -11.24 8.32
C ALA A 26 15.66 -10.07 7.50
N PHE A 27 14.33 -10.02 7.32
CA PHE A 27 13.61 -8.98 6.60
C PHE A 27 12.33 -8.61 7.34
N ALA A 28 11.88 -7.36 7.20
CA ALA A 28 10.61 -6.90 7.74
C ALA A 28 9.43 -7.74 7.20
N THR A 29 8.50 -8.07 8.09
CA THR A 29 7.29 -8.84 7.81
C THR A 29 6.30 -8.05 6.94
N ALA A 30 6.16 -6.76 7.22
CA ALA A 30 5.34 -5.81 6.48
C ALA A 30 5.92 -4.40 6.60
N SER A 31 5.41 -3.46 5.82
CA SER A 31 5.78 -2.04 5.92
C SER A 31 4.60 -1.14 5.66
N LEU A 32 4.53 -0.02 6.38
CA LEU A 32 3.68 1.11 6.06
C LEU A 32 4.45 1.99 5.07
N VAL A 33 3.84 2.28 3.94
CA VAL A 33 4.47 2.97 2.82
C VAL A 33 3.61 4.14 2.40
N GLU A 34 4.24 5.31 2.24
CA GLU A 34 3.63 6.45 1.59
C GLU A 34 3.89 6.36 0.09
N CYS A 35 2.85 6.55 -0.72
CA CYS A 35 2.94 6.51 -2.17
C CYS A 35 2.51 7.87 -2.75
N ARG A 36 3.38 8.48 -3.55
CA ARG A 36 3.08 9.70 -4.31
C ARG A 36 2.96 9.36 -5.79
N LEU A 37 1.81 9.73 -6.36
CA LEU A 37 1.52 9.51 -7.77
C LEU A 37 2.01 10.68 -8.62
N GLU A 38 2.85 10.38 -9.60
CA GLU A 38 3.16 11.32 -10.69
C GLU A 38 2.21 11.09 -11.87
N THR A 39 1.79 9.84 -12.07
CA THR A 39 0.75 9.45 -13.03
C THR A 39 -0.41 8.74 -12.33
N GLY A 40 -1.61 8.77 -12.93
CA GLY A 40 -2.82 8.14 -12.39
C GLY A 40 -3.37 6.99 -13.24
N ARG A 41 -2.59 5.93 -13.47
CA ARG A 41 -3.06 4.75 -14.23
C ARG A 41 -3.94 3.84 -13.36
N THR A 42 -4.81 3.07 -14.00
CA THR A 42 -5.68 2.10 -13.32
C THR A 42 -4.84 1.11 -12.52
N HIS A 43 -5.17 0.93 -11.24
CA HIS A 43 -4.48 0.03 -10.31
C HIS A 43 -2.97 0.29 -10.14
N GLN A 44 -2.46 1.47 -10.52
CA GLN A 44 -1.02 1.72 -10.64
C GLN A 44 -0.22 1.32 -9.39
N ILE A 45 -0.62 1.79 -8.20
CA ILE A 45 0.07 1.45 -6.94
C ILE A 45 0.05 -0.06 -6.69
N ARG A 46 -1.11 -0.70 -6.85
CA ARG A 46 -1.31 -2.14 -6.62
C ARG A 46 -0.38 -2.98 -7.51
N VAL A 47 -0.33 -2.65 -8.79
CA VAL A 47 0.52 -3.33 -9.79
C VAL A 47 1.99 -3.08 -9.51
N HIS A 48 2.40 -1.83 -9.25
CA HIS A 48 3.80 -1.50 -8.97
C HIS A 48 4.32 -2.19 -7.72
N MET A 49 3.54 -2.14 -6.63
CA MET A 49 3.88 -2.78 -5.36
C MET A 49 4.00 -4.31 -5.51
N ALA A 50 3.08 -4.94 -6.24
CA ALA A 50 3.20 -6.36 -6.57
C ALA A 50 4.40 -6.69 -7.45
N HIS A 51 4.71 -5.84 -8.45
CA HIS A 51 5.84 -6.02 -9.36
C HIS A 51 7.18 -6.04 -8.63
N ILE A 52 7.37 -5.18 -7.62
CA ILE A 52 8.58 -5.16 -6.79
C ILE A 52 8.59 -6.23 -5.68
N GLY A 53 7.59 -7.12 -5.63
CA GLY A 53 7.52 -8.21 -4.65
C GLY A 53 6.91 -7.85 -3.28
N HIS A 54 6.33 -6.66 -3.17
CA HIS A 54 5.71 -6.10 -1.96
C HIS A 54 4.23 -5.74 -2.18
N PRO A 55 3.37 -6.70 -2.58
CA PRO A 55 1.96 -6.40 -2.88
C PRO A 55 1.19 -5.88 -1.66
N VAL A 56 0.12 -5.14 -1.92
CA VAL A 56 -0.74 -4.52 -0.90
C VAL A 56 -1.52 -5.59 -0.12
N VAL A 57 -1.62 -5.44 1.20
CA VAL A 57 -2.41 -6.34 2.07
C VAL A 57 -3.89 -6.25 1.70
N GLY A 58 -4.58 -7.39 1.67
CA GLY A 58 -6.01 -7.47 1.31
C GLY A 58 -6.31 -7.24 -0.17
N ASP A 59 -5.30 -7.14 -1.03
CA ASP A 59 -5.50 -7.04 -2.48
C ASP A 59 -5.92 -8.40 -3.08
N PRO A 60 -7.15 -8.53 -3.63
CA PRO A 60 -7.63 -9.81 -4.17
C PRO A 60 -6.97 -10.21 -5.49
N ASP A 61 -6.54 -9.23 -6.29
CA ASP A 61 -6.07 -9.46 -7.67
C ASP A 61 -4.54 -9.66 -7.70
N TYR A 62 -3.81 -8.78 -7.00
CA TYR A 62 -2.34 -8.74 -7.05
C TYR A 62 -1.67 -9.25 -5.76
N GLY A 63 -2.44 -9.60 -4.74
CA GLY A 63 -1.96 -10.06 -3.43
C GLY A 63 -1.55 -11.54 -3.35
N GLN A 64 -1.60 -12.30 -4.45
CA GLN A 64 -1.34 -13.75 -4.42
C GLN A 64 0.05 -14.11 -3.86
N ALA A 65 1.08 -13.32 -4.21
CA ALA A 65 2.43 -13.52 -3.70
C ALA A 65 2.54 -13.33 -2.17
N PHE A 66 1.63 -12.56 -1.57
CA PHE A 66 1.58 -12.32 -0.13
C PHE A 66 0.87 -13.44 0.63
N ARG A 67 -0.04 -14.21 0.02
CA ARG A 67 -0.77 -15.29 0.69
C ARG A 67 0.16 -16.29 1.38
N THR A 68 1.30 -16.61 0.76
CA THR A 68 2.30 -17.51 1.34
C THR A 68 3.05 -16.87 2.51
N LYS A 69 3.34 -15.56 2.44
CA LYS A 69 3.98 -14.79 3.51
C LYS A 69 3.05 -14.61 4.71
N ALA A 70 1.77 -14.32 4.46
CA ALA A 70 0.74 -14.16 5.48
C ALA A 70 0.56 -15.42 6.34
N ASN A 71 0.80 -16.62 5.79
CA ASN A 71 0.74 -17.87 6.56
C ASN A 71 1.79 -17.97 7.67
N ARG A 72 2.87 -17.19 7.59
CA ARG A 72 3.96 -17.13 8.58
C ARG A 72 3.70 -16.14 9.71
N LEU A 73 2.62 -15.35 9.61
CA LEU A 73 2.23 -14.42 10.67
C LEU A 73 1.74 -15.20 11.90
N PRO A 74 2.03 -14.73 13.12
CA PRO A 74 1.43 -15.28 14.34
C PRO A 74 -0.08 -14.97 14.39
N GLU A 75 -0.83 -15.78 15.12
CA GLU A 75 -2.20 -15.42 15.50
C GLU A 75 -2.18 -14.34 16.59
N PRO A 76 -3.18 -13.43 16.63
CA PRO A 76 -4.36 -13.35 15.78
C PRO A 76 -4.16 -12.57 14.46
N LEU A 77 -2.97 -12.03 14.23
CA LEU A 77 -2.67 -11.16 13.09
C LEU A 77 -2.86 -11.88 11.74
N LYS A 78 -2.46 -13.15 11.66
CA LYS A 78 -2.68 -13.98 10.47
C LYS A 78 -4.15 -14.04 10.06
N THR A 79 -5.05 -14.31 11.00
CA THR A 79 -6.50 -14.37 10.73
C THR A 79 -7.01 -13.01 10.25
N LYS A 80 -6.63 -11.93 10.92
CA LYS A 80 -7.04 -10.56 10.54
C LYS A 80 -6.56 -10.17 9.14
N VAL A 81 -5.29 -10.44 8.83
CA VAL A 81 -4.69 -10.14 7.52
C VAL A 81 -5.38 -10.93 6.40
N LYS A 82 -5.75 -12.18 6.64
CA LYS A 82 -6.49 -13.00 5.66
C LYS A 82 -7.93 -12.55 5.47
N ALA A 83 -8.56 -12.04 6.52
CA ALA A 83 -9.93 -11.55 6.52
C ALA A 83 -10.05 -10.07 6.13
N PHE A 84 -8.93 -9.38 5.89
CA PHE A 84 -8.95 -7.95 5.58
C PHE A 84 -9.70 -7.72 4.25
N PRO A 85 -10.78 -6.92 4.25
CA PRO A 85 -11.83 -7.04 3.22
C PRO A 85 -11.51 -6.31 1.90
N ARG A 86 -10.43 -5.53 1.88
CA ARG A 86 -10.07 -4.65 0.75
C ARG A 86 -8.57 -4.42 0.70
N GLN A 87 -8.08 -3.84 -0.38
CA GLN A 87 -6.74 -3.30 -0.46
C GLN A 87 -6.49 -2.29 0.68
N ALA A 88 -5.44 -2.52 1.46
CA ALA A 88 -4.93 -1.60 2.49
C ALA A 88 -4.23 -0.41 1.82
N LEU A 89 -5.01 0.35 1.05
CA LEU A 89 -4.63 1.53 0.29
C LEU A 89 -5.62 2.64 0.64
N HIS A 90 -5.09 3.82 0.96
CA HIS A 90 -5.88 4.97 1.38
C HIS A 90 -5.34 6.25 0.76
N ALA A 91 -6.24 7.07 0.20
CA ALA A 91 -5.89 8.38 -0.32
C ALA A 91 -5.91 9.39 0.84
N TRP A 92 -4.76 9.51 1.53
CA TRP A 92 -4.63 10.34 2.72
C TRP A 92 -4.59 11.85 2.41
N LEU A 93 -3.93 12.23 1.33
CA LEU A 93 -3.68 13.63 0.97
C LEU A 93 -4.02 13.88 -0.50
N LEU A 94 -4.76 14.96 -0.76
CA LEU A 94 -4.98 15.52 -2.08
C LEU A 94 -4.59 17.00 -2.07
N GLU A 95 -3.67 17.37 -2.95
CA GLU A 95 -3.19 18.74 -3.10
C GLU A 95 -3.23 19.13 -4.58
N PHE A 96 -3.85 20.25 -4.90
CA PHE A 96 -3.93 20.76 -6.27
C PHE A 96 -4.17 22.27 -6.29
N GLU A 97 -3.84 22.90 -7.41
CA GLU A 97 -4.17 24.30 -7.67
C GLU A 97 -5.63 24.42 -8.10
N HIS A 98 -6.42 25.24 -7.39
CA HIS A 98 -7.82 25.42 -7.72
C HIS A 98 -7.98 26.05 -9.11
N PRO A 99 -8.79 25.46 -10.01
CA PRO A 99 -8.82 25.81 -11.43
C PRO A 99 -9.30 27.24 -11.72
N THR A 100 -10.01 27.88 -10.78
CA THR A 100 -10.52 29.25 -10.96
C THR A 100 -9.74 30.27 -10.13
N THR A 101 -9.30 29.90 -8.93
CA THR A 101 -8.70 30.86 -7.98
C THR A 101 -7.19 30.80 -7.97
N HIS A 102 -6.59 29.77 -8.59
CA HIS A 102 -5.14 29.55 -8.62
C HIS A 102 -4.49 29.41 -7.24
N LEU A 103 -5.32 29.21 -6.19
CA LEU A 103 -4.85 28.96 -4.84
C LEU A 103 -4.56 27.47 -4.67
N THR A 104 -3.43 27.16 -4.04
CA THR A 104 -3.13 25.80 -3.62
C THR A 104 -4.15 25.35 -2.57
N MET A 105 -4.89 24.29 -2.88
CA MET A 105 -5.82 23.64 -1.97
C MET A 105 -5.23 22.33 -1.49
N ARG A 106 -5.43 22.04 -0.21
CA ARG A 106 -4.94 20.84 0.45
C ARG A 106 -6.07 20.20 1.25
N PHE A 107 -6.30 18.92 1.01
CA PHE A 107 -7.33 18.12 1.68
C PHE A 107 -6.70 16.87 2.27
N GLU A 108 -7.03 16.59 3.53
CA GLU A 108 -6.55 15.41 4.24
C GLU A 108 -7.73 14.56 4.70
N ALA A 109 -7.60 13.24 4.55
CA ALA A 109 -8.57 12.26 5.01
C ALA A 109 -7.88 11.34 6.02
N PRO A 110 -8.32 11.28 7.29
CA PRO A 110 -7.66 10.44 8.29
C PRO A 110 -7.67 8.96 7.88
N ILE A 111 -6.70 8.20 8.40
CA ILE A 111 -6.62 6.76 8.12
C ILE A 111 -7.92 6.11 8.62
N PRO A 112 -8.58 5.27 7.81
CA PRO A 112 -9.81 4.61 8.23
C PRO A 112 -9.52 3.58 9.33
N GLY A 113 -10.48 3.40 10.25
CA GLY A 113 -10.28 2.58 11.45
C GLY A 113 -9.85 1.14 11.19
N ASP A 114 -10.32 0.52 10.09
CA ASP A 114 -9.88 -0.82 9.68
C ASP A 114 -8.36 -0.89 9.42
N MET A 115 -7.80 0.14 8.78
CA MET A 115 -6.36 0.25 8.54
C MET A 115 -5.59 0.66 9.80
N GLU A 116 -6.16 1.51 10.65
CA GLU A 116 -5.53 1.84 11.94
C GLU A 116 -5.38 0.61 12.83
N GLU A 117 -6.43 -0.21 12.93
CA GLU A 117 -6.39 -1.49 13.64
C GLU A 117 -5.34 -2.43 13.05
N LEU A 118 -5.32 -2.58 11.72
CA LEU A 118 -4.36 -3.43 11.02
C LEU A 118 -2.91 -3.00 11.30
N VAL A 119 -2.61 -1.70 11.17
CA VAL A 119 -1.29 -1.14 11.48
C VAL A 119 -0.95 -1.35 12.96
N GLY A 120 -1.91 -1.11 13.86
CA GLY A 120 -1.73 -1.32 15.29
C GLY A 120 -1.40 -2.76 15.65
N ASP A 121 -1.93 -3.74 14.94
CA ASP A 121 -1.60 -5.15 15.15
C ASP A 121 -0.22 -5.51 14.59
N PHE A 122 0.17 -4.95 13.44
CA PHE A 122 1.53 -5.11 12.91
C PHE A 122 2.61 -4.49 13.81
N ARG A 123 2.30 -3.39 14.51
CA ARG A 123 3.20 -2.76 15.50
C ARG A 123 3.47 -3.62 16.73
N LYS A 124 2.56 -4.55 17.04
CA LYS A 124 2.68 -5.46 18.19
C LYS A 124 3.44 -6.74 17.86
N LEU A 125 3.86 -6.92 16.60
CA LEU A 125 4.81 -7.96 16.22
C LEU A 125 6.15 -7.68 16.89
#